data_AF-A0A0F8WSU8-F1
#
_entry.id   AF-A0A0F8WSU8-F1
#
_cell.length_a   1.000
_cell.length_b   1.000
_cell.length_c   1.000
_cell.angle_alpha   90.00
_cell.angle_beta   90.00
_cell.angle_gamma   90.00
#
_symmetry.space_group_name_H-M   'P 1'
#
loop_
_entity.id
_entity.type
_entity.pdbx_description
1 polymer ?
#
loop_
_entity_poly.entity_id
_entity_poly.type
_entity_poly.pdbx_seq_one_letter_code
_entity_poly.pdbx_strand_id
1 'polypeptide(L)'
;MKNLNNSIKKLLTKSFLIKEYIKNDKSVVKIATEIKPSETTIYKYLKIHNIKMRTMSEALKKYQNFNKTMVYREYITNKNTALQIAKKIQCSDTTVYRYLKKYNILRRTKSEVMKGKN
;
A
#
# COMPACT_ATOMS: atom_id res chain seq x y z
N MET A 1 -1.63 29.10 -18.84
CA MET A 1 -0.98 28.12 -17.94
C MET A 1 -0.52 28.67 -16.57
N LYS A 2 -0.43 29.99 -16.32
CA LYS A 2 0.05 30.55 -15.03
C LYS A 2 -0.85 30.29 -13.80
N ASN A 3 -2.13 29.96 -13.99
CA ASN A 3 -3.12 29.90 -12.89
C ASN A 3 -3.10 28.57 -12.09
N LEU A 4 -2.84 27.44 -12.76
CA LEU A 4 -2.85 26.11 -12.11
C LEU A 4 -1.70 25.96 -11.09
N ASN A 5 -0.51 26.44 -11.44
CA ASN A 5 0.66 26.38 -10.57
C ASN A 5 0.49 27.16 -9.26
N ASN A 6 -0.25 28.27 -9.29
CA ASN A 6 -0.47 29.09 -8.10
C ASN A 6 -1.51 28.46 -7.16
N SER A 7 -2.52 27.78 -7.72
CA SER A 7 -3.51 27.01 -6.94
C SER A 7 -2.87 25.80 -6.25
N ILE A 8 -2.04 25.04 -6.97
CA ILE A 8 -1.30 23.90 -6.39
C ILE A 8 -0.38 24.35 -5.26
N LYS A 9 0.29 25.50 -5.39
CA LYS A 9 1.14 26.07 -4.33
C LYS A 9 0.36 26.38 -3.06
N LYS A 10 -0.88 26.88 -3.18
CA LYS A 10 -1.77 27.13 -2.03
C LYS A 10 -2.26 25.85 -1.36
N LEU A 11 -2.38 24.74 -2.10
CA LEU A 11 -2.84 23.45 -1.58
C LEU A 11 -1.71 22.64 -0.93
N LEU A 12 -0.53 22.57 -1.57
CA LEU A 12 0.62 21.78 -1.11
C LEU A 12 1.45 22.52 -0.05
N THR A 13 0.79 22.98 1.00
CA THR A 13 1.44 23.58 2.17
C THR A 13 2.19 22.52 2.99
N LYS A 14 3.16 22.96 3.81
CA LYS A 14 3.89 22.07 4.71
C LYS A 14 2.95 21.32 5.67
N SER A 15 1.96 22.01 6.22
CA SER A 15 0.98 21.43 7.15
C SER A 15 0.11 20.37 6.47
N PHE A 16 -0.36 20.63 5.25
CA PHE A 16 -1.09 19.66 4.44
C PHE A 16 -0.25 18.41 4.19
N LEU A 17 0.99 18.56 3.72
CA LEU A 17 1.85 17.41 3.44
C LEU A 17 2.20 16.63 4.71
N ILE A 18 2.46 17.29 5.85
CA ILE A 18 2.67 16.58 7.12
C ILE A 18 1.41 15.78 7.50
N LYS A 19 0.23 16.37 7.37
CA LYS A 19 -1.02 15.68 7.69
C LYS A 19 -1.23 14.46 6.77
N GLU A 20 -1.19 14.66 5.46
CA GLU A 20 -1.55 13.60 4.51
C GLU A 20 -0.43 12.58 4.31
N TYR A 21 0.81 13.03 4.11
CA TYR A 21 1.94 12.15 3.89
C TYR A 21 2.35 11.47 5.20
N ILE A 22 2.61 12.21 6.28
CA ILE A 22 3.15 11.61 7.52
C ILE A 22 2.05 11.03 8.41
N LYS A 23 1.05 11.83 8.81
CA LYS A 23 0.06 11.39 9.81
C LYS A 23 -0.94 10.37 9.26
N ASN A 24 -1.45 10.59 8.04
CA ASN A 24 -2.39 9.68 7.39
C ASN A 24 -1.69 8.55 6.61
N ASP A 25 -0.36 8.49 6.66
CA ASP A 25 0.48 7.52 5.96
C ASP A 25 0.17 7.35 4.46
N LYS A 26 -0.32 8.41 3.79
CA LYS A 26 -0.65 8.31 2.36
C LYS A 26 0.62 8.25 1.52
N SER A 27 0.55 7.48 0.44
CA SER A 27 1.59 7.48 -0.59
C SER A 27 1.52 8.74 -1.45
N VAL A 28 2.65 9.10 -2.07
CA VAL A 28 2.69 10.21 -3.04
C VAL A 28 1.68 10.01 -4.17
N VAL A 29 1.58 8.78 -4.70
CA VAL A 29 0.61 8.39 -5.74
C VAL A 29 -0.82 8.69 -5.30
N LYS A 30 -1.17 8.37 -4.04
CA LYS A 30 -2.53 8.59 -3.52
C LYS A 30 -2.83 10.09 -3.39
N ILE A 31 -1.90 10.86 -2.84
CA ILE A 31 -2.03 12.33 -2.72
C ILE A 31 -2.15 12.97 -4.10
N ALA A 32 -1.33 12.56 -5.06
CA ALA A 32 -1.37 13.03 -6.45
C ALA A 32 -2.72 12.73 -7.12
N THR A 33 -3.27 11.54 -6.89
CA THR A 33 -4.59 11.15 -7.43
C THR A 33 -5.72 11.99 -6.83
N GLU A 34 -5.68 12.27 -5.52
CA GLU A 34 -6.72 13.04 -4.82
C GLU A 34 -6.71 14.53 -5.19
N ILE A 35 -5.52 15.14 -5.25
CA ILE A 35 -5.37 16.59 -5.49
C ILE A 35 -5.24 16.90 -6.99
N LYS A 36 -5.02 15.88 -7.83
CA LYS A 36 -4.72 15.94 -9.26
C LYS A 36 -3.41 16.61 -9.74
N PRO A 37 -2.38 16.90 -8.92
CA PRO A 37 -1.05 17.21 -9.46
C PRO A 37 -0.32 15.91 -9.82
N SER A 38 0.77 16.03 -10.58
CA SER A 38 1.68 14.90 -10.81
C SER A 38 2.40 14.46 -9.53
N GLU A 39 2.79 13.20 -9.45
CA GLU A 39 3.64 12.68 -8.36
C GLU A 39 4.95 13.46 -8.23
N THR A 40 5.55 13.82 -9.37
CA THR A 40 6.77 14.65 -9.44
C THR A 40 6.58 16.01 -8.76
N THR A 41 5.38 16.58 -8.86
CA THR A 41 5.04 17.82 -8.16
C THR A 41 5.01 17.61 -6.65
N ILE A 42 4.38 16.54 -6.17
CA ILE A 42 4.36 16.22 -4.74
C ILE A 42 5.78 16.02 -4.20
N TYR A 43 6.64 15.25 -4.89
CA TYR A 43 8.05 15.07 -4.49
C TYR A 43 8.81 16.39 -4.42
N LYS A 44 8.62 17.28 -5.40
CA LYS A 44 9.20 18.63 -5.39
C LYS A 44 8.78 19.39 -4.15
N TYR A 45 7.51 19.38 -3.77
CA TYR A 45 7.01 20.11 -2.60
C TYR A 45 7.45 19.47 -1.28
N LEU A 46 7.55 18.14 -1.19
CA LEU A 46 8.16 17.46 -0.03
C LEU A 46 9.60 17.97 0.18
N LYS A 47 10.39 18.09 -0.90
CA LYS A 47 11.74 18.65 -0.85
C LYS A 47 11.75 20.13 -0.45
N ILE A 48 10.90 20.97 -1.06
CA ILE A 48 10.79 22.41 -0.75
C ILE A 48 10.50 22.63 0.74
N HIS A 49 9.64 21.81 1.34
CA HIS A 49 9.25 21.93 2.75
C HIS A 49 10.18 21.18 3.72
N ASN A 50 11.29 20.62 3.23
CA ASN A 50 12.25 19.81 3.97
C ASN A 50 11.60 18.63 4.72
N ILE A 51 10.61 17.98 4.08
CA ILE A 51 9.97 16.78 4.60
C ILE A 51 10.74 15.56 4.08
N LYS A 52 11.27 14.75 5.01
CA LYS A 52 12.01 13.52 4.67
C LYS A 52 11.11 12.60 3.83
N MET A 53 11.58 12.26 2.64
CA MET A 53 10.93 11.25 1.80
C MET A 53 11.22 9.86 2.36
N ARG A 54 10.19 9.01 2.38
CA ARG A 54 10.33 7.60 2.73
C ARG A 54 11.28 6.91 1.77
N THR A 55 12.18 6.12 2.33
CA THR A 55 12.95 5.10 1.62
C THR A 55 12.02 3.99 1.14
N MET A 56 12.49 3.16 0.20
CA MET A 56 11.70 1.99 -0.22
C MET A 56 11.41 1.03 0.93
N SER A 57 12.34 0.86 1.88
CA SER A 57 12.12 -0.01 3.03
C SER A 57 11.01 0.53 3.94
N GLU A 58 11.02 1.84 4.22
CA GLU A 58 9.95 2.50 4.99
C GLU A 58 8.60 2.42 4.27
N ALA A 59 8.56 2.59 2.94
CA ALA A 59 7.33 2.45 2.16
C ALA A 59 6.79 1.00 2.14
N LEU A 60 7.68 0.00 2.17
CA LEU A 60 7.32 -1.42 2.20
C LEU A 60 6.95 -1.93 3.61
N LYS A 61 7.19 -1.13 4.66
CA LYS A 61 6.88 -1.48 6.06
C LYS A 61 5.42 -1.88 6.28
N LYS A 62 4.49 -1.40 5.43
CA LYS A 62 3.09 -1.84 5.39
C LYS A 62 2.93 -3.37 5.34
N TYR A 63 3.88 -4.08 4.73
CA TYR A 63 3.87 -5.54 4.61
C TYR A 63 4.79 -6.26 5.62
N GLN A 64 5.36 -5.55 6.59
CA GLN A 64 6.26 -6.17 7.58
C GLN A 64 5.57 -7.27 8.39
N ASN A 65 4.26 -7.11 8.65
CA ASN A 65 3.43 -8.12 9.32
C ASN A 65 3.02 -9.28 8.41
N PHE A 66 3.34 -9.22 7.12
CA PHE A 66 3.07 -10.27 6.15
C PHE A 66 4.19 -11.32 6.13
N ASN A 67 4.52 -11.82 7.31
CA ASN A 67 5.57 -12.81 7.54
C ASN A 67 5.04 -14.25 7.37
N LYS A 68 5.96 -15.23 7.34
CA LYS A 68 5.62 -16.64 7.10
C LYS A 68 4.56 -17.18 8.07
N THR A 69 4.69 -16.87 9.36
CA THR A 69 3.77 -17.32 10.40
C THR A 69 2.35 -16.80 10.18
N MET A 70 2.23 -15.51 9.87
CA MET A 70 0.93 -14.89 9.59
C MET A 70 0.28 -15.50 8.33
N VAL A 71 1.04 -15.59 7.23
CA VAL A 71 0.55 -16.15 5.97
C VAL A 71 0.12 -17.62 6.13
N TYR A 72 0.90 -18.42 6.85
CA TYR A 72 0.57 -19.82 7.14
C TYR A 72 -0.70 -19.93 7.97
N ARG A 73 -0.81 -19.18 9.07
CA ARG A 73 -1.99 -19.21 9.94
C ARG A 73 -3.26 -18.84 9.18
N GLU A 74 -3.24 -17.75 8.41
CA GLU A 74 -4.45 -17.34 7.69
C GLU A 74 -4.80 -18.30 6.53
N TYR A 75 -3.81 -18.75 5.75
CA TYR A 75 -4.07 -19.53 4.55
C TYR A 75 -4.32 -21.02 4.82
N ILE A 76 -3.54 -21.62 5.72
CA ILE A 76 -3.58 -23.05 6.05
C ILE A 76 -4.54 -23.30 7.21
N THR A 77 -4.29 -22.67 8.37
CA THR A 77 -5.08 -22.94 9.59
C THR A 77 -6.50 -22.40 9.48
N ASN A 78 -6.65 -21.12 9.15
CA ASN A 78 -7.96 -20.46 9.06
C ASN A 78 -8.66 -20.70 7.69
N LYS A 79 -7.99 -21.39 6.76
CA LYS A 79 -8.47 -21.69 5.39
C LYS A 79 -8.91 -20.46 4.57
N ASN A 80 -8.50 -19.24 4.95
CA ASN A 80 -8.85 -18.02 4.24
C ASN A 80 -8.28 -18.04 2.81
N THR A 81 -9.10 -17.70 1.83
CA THR A 81 -8.67 -17.53 0.44
C THR A 81 -7.67 -16.39 0.31
N ALA A 82 -6.86 -16.41 -0.75
CA ALA A 82 -5.91 -15.32 -1.03
C ALA A 82 -6.63 -13.95 -1.10
N LEU A 83 -7.86 -13.90 -1.63
CA LEU A 83 -8.67 -12.69 -1.67
C LEU A 83 -9.10 -12.21 -0.29
N GLN A 84 -9.53 -13.10 0.62
CA GLN A 84 -9.89 -12.73 1.99
C GLN A 84 -8.68 -12.19 2.76
N ILE A 85 -7.53 -12.85 2.63
CA ILE A 85 -6.26 -12.40 3.22
C ILE A 85 -5.87 -11.03 2.65
N ALA A 86 -5.99 -10.85 1.33
CA ALA A 86 -5.68 -9.61 0.64
C ALA A 86 -6.55 -8.44 1.14
N LYS A 87 -7.85 -8.66 1.32
CA LYS A 87 -8.77 -7.67 1.90
C LYS A 87 -8.37 -7.29 3.33
N LYS A 88 -8.04 -8.27 4.17
CA LYS A 88 -7.61 -8.06 5.57
C LYS A 88 -6.32 -7.23 5.66
N ILE A 89 -5.39 -7.44 4.72
CA ILE A 89 -4.07 -6.78 4.69
C ILE A 89 -4.06 -5.54 3.78
N GLN A 90 -5.18 -5.23 3.13
CA GLN A 90 -5.33 -4.14 2.15
C GLN A 90 -4.26 -4.19 1.05
N CYS A 91 -4.10 -5.37 0.45
CA CYS A 91 -3.21 -5.63 -0.67
C CYS A 91 -3.94 -6.36 -1.80
N SER A 92 -3.25 -6.69 -2.89
CA SER A 92 -3.81 -7.56 -3.94
C SER A 92 -3.65 -9.04 -3.59
N ASP A 93 -4.55 -9.88 -4.08
CA ASP A 93 -4.43 -11.35 -3.99
C ASP A 93 -3.17 -11.87 -4.71
N THR A 94 -2.75 -11.22 -5.79
CA THR A 94 -1.44 -11.47 -6.43
C THR A 94 -0.29 -11.27 -5.45
N THR A 95 -0.36 -10.25 -4.58
CA THR A 95 0.65 -10.07 -3.52
C THR A 95 0.65 -11.25 -2.58
N VAL A 96 -0.52 -11.72 -2.14
CA VAL A 96 -0.65 -12.91 -1.28
C VAL A 96 -0.02 -14.14 -1.95
N TYR A 97 -0.31 -14.42 -3.21
CA TYR A 97 0.31 -15.55 -3.94
C TYR A 97 1.82 -15.44 -4.04
N ARG A 98 2.36 -14.23 -4.22
CA ARG A 98 3.80 -14.00 -4.26
C ARG A 98 4.46 -14.36 -2.93
N TYR A 99 3.81 -14.06 -1.80
CA TYR A 99 4.31 -14.42 -0.47
C TYR A 99 4.13 -15.90 -0.14
N LEU A 100 3.04 -16.55 -0.59
CA LEU A 100 2.90 -18.00 -0.51
C LEU A 100 4.08 -18.69 -1.20
N LYS A 101 4.42 -18.25 -2.43
CA LYS A 101 5.61 -18.71 -3.15
C LYS A 101 6.91 -18.40 -2.39
N LYS A 102 7.09 -17.17 -1.92
CA LYS A 102 8.28 -16.75 -1.14
C LYS A 102 8.53 -17.63 0.08
N TYR A 103 7.47 -18.11 0.73
CA TYR A 103 7.55 -18.91 1.94
C TYR A 103 7.41 -20.42 1.71
N ASN A 104 7.41 -20.85 0.45
CA ASN A 104 7.23 -22.25 0.04
C ASN A 104 5.95 -22.89 0.59
N ILE A 105 4.86 -22.12 0.64
CA ILE A 105 3.53 -22.60 1.01
C ILE A 105 2.80 -22.97 -0.27
N LEU A 106 2.43 -24.25 -0.39
CA LEU A 106 1.72 -24.77 -1.56
C LEU A 106 0.35 -24.10 -1.70
N ARG A 107 0.00 -23.78 -2.95
CA ARG A 107 -1.32 -23.25 -3.29
C ARG A 107 -2.31 -24.40 -3.27
N ARG A 108 -3.46 -24.17 -2.64
CA ARG A 108 -4.62 -25.07 -2.71
C ARG A 108 -5.06 -25.23 -4.16
N THR A 109 -5.37 -26.46 -4.52
CA THR A 109 -6.01 -26.85 -5.76
C THR A 109 -7.43 -26.29 -5.85
N LYS A 110 -8.00 -26.26 -7.06
CA LYS A 110 -9.39 -25.84 -7.27
C LYS A 110 -10.38 -26.68 -6.42
N SER A 111 -10.12 -27.99 -6.29
CA SER A 111 -10.95 -28.91 -5.50
C SER A 111 -10.97 -28.54 -4.01
N GLU A 112 -9.82 -28.25 -3.43
CA GLU A 112 -9.70 -27.87 -2.01
C GLU A 112 -10.36 -26.51 -1.71
N VAL A 113 -10.38 -25.59 -2.67
CA VAL A 113 -11.07 -24.30 -2.52
C VAL A 113 -12.59 -24.46 -2.59
N MET A 114 -13.10 -25.35 -3.44
CA MET A 114 -14.54 -25.60 -3.60
C MET A 114 -15.16 -26.28 -2.37
N LYS A 115 -14.45 -27.23 -1.73
CA LYS A 115 -14.95 -27.94 -0.53
C LYS A 115 -15.13 -27.06 0.70
N GLY A 116 -14.50 -25.89 0.76
CA GLY A 116 -14.58 -24.96 1.90
C GLY A 116 -15.66 -23.88 1.77
N LYS A 117 -16.54 -23.97 0.76
CA LYS A 117 -17.66 -23.04 0.52
C LYS A 117 -19.03 -23.59 0.96
N ASN A 118 -19.09 -24.79 1.53
CA ASN A 118 -20.30 -25.37 2.11
C ASN A 118 -20.44 -25.02 3.59
#